data_AF-A0A973CGK9-F1
#
_entry.id   AF-A0A973CGK9-F1
#
_cell.length_a   1.000
_cell.length_b   1.000
_cell.length_c   1.000
_cell.angle_alpha   90.00
_cell.angle_beta   90.00
_cell.angle_gamma   90.00
#
_symmetry.space_group_name_H-M   'P 1'
#
loop_
_entity.id
_entity.type
_entity.pdbx_description
1 polymer ?
#
loop_
_entity_poly.entity_id
_entity_poly.type
_entity_poly.pdbx_seq_one_letter_code
_entity_poly.pdbx_strand_id
1 'polypeptide(L)'
;MIKFLFLCLCIIPNIVLASSSELYDTNTIQEVKSIYWLNQKQDSAIIYATWENFNSIKSFINTAALTGTTTKNPVNLESADILLLTSPNQNKLFKVYFTDDFITINGQSYSADSAIIAKFREINKSRIAKGDSISPKVLRRALKSNSLRRLVLTAP
;
A
#
# COMPACT_ATOMS: atom_id res chain seq x y z
N MET A 1 45.52 35.15 7.30
CA MET A 1 44.15 35.26 7.83
C MET A 1 43.18 34.65 6.82
N ILE A 2 42.83 33.38 7.00
CA ILE A 2 41.90 32.65 6.12
C ILE A 2 40.49 32.89 6.65
N LYS A 3 39.67 33.59 5.87
CA LYS A 3 38.23 33.77 6.12
C LYS A 3 37.51 32.54 5.60
N PHE A 4 36.96 31.73 6.51
CA PHE A 4 36.09 30.61 6.16
C PHE A 4 34.72 31.13 5.72
N LEU A 5 34.37 30.89 4.46
CA LEU A 5 33.06 31.13 3.89
C LEU A 5 32.18 29.92 4.26
N PHE A 6 31.25 30.08 5.19
CA PHE A 6 30.25 29.06 5.51
C PHE A 6 29.12 29.14 4.46
N LEU A 7 29.18 28.27 3.46
CA LEU A 7 28.13 28.10 2.47
C LEU A 7 27.03 27.21 3.08
N CYS A 8 25.95 27.81 3.58
CA CYS A 8 24.77 27.06 4.00
C CYS A 8 24.07 26.47 2.78
N LEU A 9 24.31 25.18 2.55
CA LEU A 9 23.59 24.34 1.60
C LEU A 9 22.17 24.12 2.14
N CYS A 10 21.21 24.96 1.77
CA CYS A 10 19.79 24.72 2.06
C CYS A 10 19.27 23.60 1.13
N ILE A 11 19.44 22.37 1.61
CA ILE A 11 18.51 21.22 1.56
C ILE A 11 17.44 21.32 0.46
N ILE A 12 17.68 20.61 -0.63
CA ILE A 12 16.67 20.27 -1.64
C ILE A 12 15.58 19.46 -0.92
N PRO A 13 14.29 19.85 -0.94
CA PRO A 13 13.25 18.97 -0.43
C PRO A 13 13.21 17.74 -1.34
N ASN A 14 13.31 16.55 -0.74
CA ASN A 14 13.05 15.28 -1.40
C ASN A 14 11.59 15.24 -1.85
N ILE A 15 11.27 15.87 -2.98
CA ILE A 15 10.04 15.58 -3.71
C ILE A 15 10.29 14.23 -4.38
N VAL A 16 9.97 13.15 -3.67
CA VAL A 16 9.82 11.83 -4.29
C VAL A 16 8.53 11.87 -5.10
N LEU A 17 8.59 12.49 -6.28
CA LEU A 17 7.63 12.25 -7.35
C LEU A 17 8.02 10.91 -7.98
N ALA A 18 7.57 9.82 -7.37
CA ALA A 18 7.59 8.51 -8.01
C ALA A 18 6.48 8.48 -9.07
N SER A 19 6.70 9.19 -10.19
CA SER A 19 5.96 8.99 -11.43
C SER A 19 6.60 7.82 -12.17
N SER A 20 6.26 6.60 -11.75
CA SER A 20 6.40 5.45 -12.66
C SER A 20 5.11 5.37 -13.45
N SER A 21 5.16 5.73 -14.73
CA SER A 21 4.06 5.61 -15.69
C SER A 21 3.67 4.15 -16.01
N GLU A 22 3.86 3.22 -15.07
CA GLU A 22 3.35 1.86 -15.17
C GLU A 22 1.84 1.93 -14.93
N LEU A 23 1.09 1.91 -16.03
CA LEU A 23 -0.35 1.69 -16.03
C LEU A 23 -0.67 0.47 -15.16
N TYR A 24 -1.63 0.62 -14.25
CA TYR A 24 -2.10 -0.48 -13.42
C TYR A 24 -2.57 -1.65 -14.30
N ASP A 25 -1.89 -2.79 -14.19
CA ASP A 25 -2.31 -4.04 -14.83
C ASP A 25 -3.24 -4.80 -13.88
N THR A 26 -4.44 -5.14 -14.34
CA THR A 26 -5.41 -5.92 -13.56
C THR A 26 -4.90 -7.30 -13.19
N ASN A 27 -3.94 -7.88 -13.94
CA ASN A 27 -3.31 -9.15 -13.55
C ASN A 27 -2.56 -9.01 -12.20
N THR A 28 -2.06 -7.81 -11.89
CA THR A 28 -1.39 -7.46 -10.63
C THR A 28 -2.24 -7.82 -9.42
N ILE A 29 -3.54 -7.51 -9.43
CA ILE A 29 -4.42 -7.78 -8.29
C ILE A 29 -4.80 -9.26 -8.24
N GLN A 30 -4.97 -9.94 -9.38
CA GLN A 30 -5.38 -11.34 -9.41
C GLN A 30 -4.36 -12.24 -8.71
N GLU A 31 -3.08 -12.00 -8.93
CA GLU A 31 -1.99 -12.78 -8.34
C GLU A 31 -1.74 -12.51 -6.85
N VAL A 32 -2.34 -11.46 -6.27
CA VAL A 32 -2.19 -11.16 -4.84
C VAL A 32 -2.65 -12.35 -4.02
N LYS A 33 -1.78 -12.78 -3.10
CA LYS A 33 -2.00 -13.87 -2.13
C LYS A 33 -2.21 -13.36 -0.71
N SER A 34 -1.77 -12.16 -0.39
CA SER A 34 -2.04 -11.56 0.92
C SER A 34 -2.07 -10.03 0.83
N ILE A 35 -2.93 -9.44 1.65
CA ILE A 35 -3.02 -8.00 1.90
C ILE A 35 -2.69 -7.80 3.38
N TYR A 36 -1.74 -6.92 3.65
CA TYR A 36 -1.42 -6.44 4.99
C TYR A 36 -1.92 -5.01 5.09
N TRP A 37 -2.99 -4.79 5.84
CA TRP A 37 -3.51 -3.45 6.10
C TRP A 37 -2.82 -2.88 7.33
N LEU A 38 -1.99 -1.86 7.13
CA LEU A 38 -1.19 -1.25 8.20
C LEU A 38 -2.08 -0.41 9.12
N ASN A 39 -1.81 -0.47 10.42
CA ASN A 39 -2.40 0.49 11.34
C ASN A 39 -1.87 1.91 11.06
N GLN A 40 -2.47 2.93 11.68
CA GLN A 40 -2.06 4.32 11.50
C GLN A 40 -0.60 4.61 11.93
N LYS A 41 -0.03 3.79 12.82
CA LYS A 41 1.38 3.87 13.24
C LYS A 41 2.34 3.13 12.30
N GLN A 42 1.80 2.45 11.28
CA GLN A 42 2.50 1.63 10.30
C GLN A 42 3.41 0.53 10.89
N ASP A 43 3.16 0.16 12.14
CA ASP A 43 4.00 -0.78 12.88
C ASP A 43 3.30 -2.14 13.08
N SER A 44 1.97 -2.20 13.08
CA SER A 44 1.19 -3.44 13.09
C SER A 44 0.33 -3.56 11.83
N ALA A 45 -0.19 -4.75 11.58
CA ALA A 45 -1.09 -4.96 10.44
C ALA A 45 -2.20 -5.95 10.75
N ILE A 46 -3.31 -5.79 10.04
CA ILE A 46 -4.32 -6.84 9.87
C ILE A 46 -3.98 -7.62 8.59
N ILE A 47 -3.88 -8.94 8.72
CA ILE A 47 -3.65 -9.83 7.56
C ILE A 47 -4.99 -10.25 6.96
N TYR A 48 -5.04 -10.20 5.64
CA TYR A 48 -6.03 -10.83 4.79
C TYR A 48 -5.30 -11.76 3.83
N ALA A 49 -5.44 -13.08 3.97
CA ALA A 49 -4.73 -14.07 3.12
C ALA A 49 -5.67 -14.99 2.33
N THR A 50 -6.85 -15.22 2.87
CA THR A 50 -7.99 -15.93 2.26
C THR A 50 -9.26 -15.25 2.82
N TRP A 51 -10.47 -15.75 2.53
CA TRP A 51 -11.77 -15.25 3.04
C TRP A 51 -12.43 -14.13 2.21
N GLU A 52 -13.71 -13.88 2.50
CA GLU A 52 -14.58 -12.95 1.78
C GLU A 52 -14.01 -11.53 1.71
N ASN A 53 -13.64 -10.95 2.85
CA ASN A 53 -13.10 -9.58 2.90
C ASN A 53 -11.82 -9.41 2.06
N PHE A 54 -10.99 -10.45 1.94
CA PHE A 54 -9.82 -10.42 1.07
C PHE A 54 -10.22 -10.24 -0.40
N ASN A 55 -11.20 -11.03 -0.86
CA ASN A 55 -11.69 -10.92 -2.24
C ASN A 55 -12.46 -9.61 -2.47
N SER A 56 -13.22 -9.14 -1.48
CA SER A 56 -13.92 -7.86 -1.57
C SER A 56 -12.95 -6.68 -1.71
N ILE A 57 -11.87 -6.65 -0.92
CA ILE A 57 -10.84 -5.60 -1.04
C ILE A 57 -10.17 -5.65 -2.41
N LYS A 58 -9.79 -6.85 -2.89
CA LYS A 58 -9.21 -7.02 -4.23
C LYS A 58 -10.14 -6.52 -5.34
N SER A 59 -11.41 -6.92 -5.29
CA SER A 59 -12.41 -6.49 -6.27
C SER A 59 -12.59 -4.98 -6.23
N PHE A 60 -12.67 -4.39 -5.04
CA PHE A 60 -12.83 -2.95 -4.87
C PHE A 60 -11.68 -2.15 -5.46
N ILE A 61 -10.43 -2.55 -5.17
CA ILE A 61 -9.23 -1.94 -5.77
C ILE A 61 -9.28 -2.04 -7.29
N ASN A 62 -9.63 -3.22 -7.81
CA ASN A 62 -9.69 -3.46 -9.25
C ASN A 62 -10.77 -2.60 -9.93
N THR A 63 -11.96 -2.53 -9.34
CA THR A 63 -13.06 -1.72 -9.86
C THR A 63 -12.68 -0.24 -9.84
N ALA A 64 -12.13 0.28 -8.74
CA ALA A 64 -11.70 1.68 -8.67
C ALA A 64 -10.67 2.02 -9.74
N ALA A 65 -9.68 1.15 -9.97
CA ALA A 65 -8.66 1.38 -10.99
C ALA A 65 -9.20 1.29 -12.44
N LEU A 66 -10.23 0.47 -12.68
CA LEU A 66 -10.83 0.27 -14.01
C LEU A 66 -11.89 1.31 -14.37
N THR A 67 -12.70 1.73 -13.41
CA THR A 67 -13.90 2.54 -13.65
C THR A 67 -13.86 3.89 -12.95
N GLY A 68 -12.97 4.08 -11.96
CA GLY A 68 -12.86 5.30 -11.19
C GLY A 68 -12.31 6.44 -12.05
N THR A 69 -12.87 7.63 -11.88
CA THR A 69 -12.31 8.84 -12.50
C THR A 69 -10.98 9.19 -11.85
N THR A 70 -9.99 9.52 -12.66
CA THR A 70 -8.69 9.97 -12.17
C THR A 70 -8.74 11.46 -11.85
N THR A 71 -8.11 11.85 -10.74
CA THR A 71 -7.92 13.27 -10.41
C THR A 71 -6.53 13.72 -10.84
N LYS A 72 -6.45 14.96 -11.36
CA LYS A 72 -5.17 15.64 -11.63
C LYS A 72 -4.66 16.39 -10.41
N ASN A 73 -5.51 16.64 -9.43
CA ASN A 73 -5.12 17.30 -8.20
C ASN A 73 -4.40 16.30 -7.28
N PRO A 74 -3.29 16.70 -6.65
CA PRO A 74 -2.59 15.84 -5.71
C PRO A 74 -3.51 15.48 -4.54
N VAL A 75 -3.65 14.18 -4.28
CA VAL A 75 -4.36 13.67 -3.09
C VAL A 75 -3.38 13.65 -1.92
N ASN A 76 -3.80 14.16 -0.76
CA ASN A 76 -3.00 14.08 0.46
C ASN A 76 -2.97 12.63 0.95
N LEU A 77 -1.78 12.02 1.01
CA LEU A 77 -1.58 10.64 1.46
C LEU A 77 -1.09 10.52 2.90
N GLU A 78 -0.87 11.63 3.62
CA GLU A 78 -0.34 11.60 5.00
C GLU A 78 -1.28 10.88 5.96
N SER A 79 -2.60 11.01 5.76
CA SER A 79 -3.63 10.36 6.55
C SER A 79 -4.16 9.06 5.93
N ALA A 80 -3.58 8.61 4.82
CA ALA A 80 -4.08 7.44 4.11
C ALA A 80 -3.79 6.15 4.86
N ASP A 81 -4.76 5.25 4.85
CA ASP A 81 -4.54 3.85 5.19
C ASP A 81 -3.63 3.22 4.13
N ILE A 82 -2.67 2.39 4.57
CA ILE A 82 -1.71 1.75 3.67
C ILE A 82 -1.97 0.25 3.64
N LEU A 83 -2.22 -0.28 2.45
CA LEU A 83 -2.32 -1.70 2.17
C LEU A 83 -1.05 -2.16 1.43
N LEU A 84 -0.38 -3.16 1.99
CA LEU A 84 0.73 -3.85 1.33
C LEU A 84 0.22 -5.15 0.72
N LEU A 85 0.26 -5.23 -0.60
CA LEU A 85 -0.17 -6.39 -1.37
C LEU A 85 1.06 -7.21 -1.75
N THR A 86 0.99 -8.51 -1.49
CA THR A 86 2.05 -9.46 -1.85
C THR A 86 1.55 -10.48 -2.86
N SER A 87 2.30 -10.63 -3.95
CA SER A 87 2.19 -11.70 -4.93
C SER A 87 3.52 -12.47 -4.98
N PRO A 88 3.52 -13.80 -5.20
CA PRO A 88 4.75 -14.58 -5.38
C PRO A 88 5.55 -14.15 -6.62
N ASN A 89 4.91 -13.58 -7.64
CA ASN A 89 5.54 -13.21 -8.91
C ASN A 89 6.05 -11.76 -8.93
N GLN A 90 5.72 -10.94 -7.93
CA GLN A 90 6.10 -9.52 -7.90
C GLN A 90 7.37 -9.29 -7.09
N ASN A 91 8.33 -8.57 -7.69
CA ASN A 91 9.60 -8.20 -7.03
C ASN A 91 9.45 -7.02 -6.06
N LYS A 92 8.36 -6.26 -6.16
CA LYS A 92 8.09 -5.09 -5.34
C LYS A 92 6.78 -5.30 -4.58
N LEU A 93 6.76 -4.82 -3.33
CA LEU A 93 5.53 -4.70 -2.56
C LEU A 93 4.62 -3.71 -3.28
N PHE A 94 3.46 -4.19 -3.70
CA PHE A 94 2.46 -3.33 -4.32
C PHE A 94 1.73 -2.57 -3.21
N LYS A 95 1.87 -1.24 -3.21
CA LYS A 95 1.28 -0.36 -2.20
C LYS A 95 0.01 0.25 -2.73
N VAL A 96 -1.03 0.20 -1.93
CA VAL A 96 -2.30 0.86 -2.21
C VAL A 96 -2.64 1.76 -1.03
N TYR A 97 -2.96 3.02 -1.32
CA TYR A 97 -3.32 4.00 -0.31
C TYR A 97 -4.82 4.28 -0.38
N PHE A 98 -5.50 4.19 0.76
CA PHE A 98 -6.92 4.51 0.89
C PHE A 98 -7.07 5.82 1.67
N THR A 99 -7.50 6.88 0.99
CA THR A 99 -8.08 8.06 1.64
C THR A 99 -9.60 7.90 1.72
N ASP A 100 -10.34 8.91 2.15
CA ASP A 100 -11.80 8.80 2.31
C ASP A 100 -12.52 8.56 0.98
N ASP A 101 -12.13 9.28 -0.07
CA ASP A 101 -12.81 9.25 -1.37
C ASP A 101 -11.93 8.74 -2.52
N PHE A 102 -10.69 8.33 -2.24
CA PHE A 102 -9.74 7.93 -3.28
C PHE A 102 -8.94 6.69 -2.90
N ILE A 103 -8.65 5.91 -3.94
CA ILE A 103 -7.62 4.87 -3.91
C ILE A 103 -6.45 5.35 -4.76
N THR A 104 -5.25 5.32 -4.20
CA THR A 104 -4.02 5.69 -4.93
C THR A 104 -3.12 4.49 -5.15
N ILE A 105 -2.75 4.26 -6.40
CA ILE A 105 -1.96 3.13 -6.89
C ILE A 105 -0.89 3.67 -7.83
N ASN A 106 0.38 3.31 -7.62
CA ASN A 106 1.51 3.77 -8.46
C ASN A 106 1.52 5.30 -8.68
N GLY A 107 1.08 6.09 -7.70
CA GLY A 107 1.00 7.55 -7.78
C GLY A 107 -0.24 8.10 -8.50
N GLN A 108 -1.07 7.25 -9.11
CA GLN A 108 -2.34 7.64 -9.71
C GLN A 108 -3.48 7.45 -8.71
N SER A 109 -4.26 8.51 -8.49
CA SER A 109 -5.45 8.48 -7.63
C SER A 109 -6.72 8.31 -8.45
N TYR A 110 -7.58 7.42 -8.00
CA TYR A 110 -8.87 7.06 -8.58
C TYR A 110 -9.97 7.35 -7.57
N SER A 111 -11.05 8.00 -8.01
CA SER A 111 -12.25 8.17 -7.19
C SER A 111 -12.80 6.80 -6.80
N ALA A 112 -13.21 6.68 -5.55
CA ALA A 112 -13.67 5.44 -4.96
C ALA A 112 -14.85 5.69 -4.03
N ASP A 113 -15.68 4.67 -3.84
CA ASP A 113 -16.85 4.75 -2.97
C ASP A 113 -16.44 4.83 -1.49
N SER A 114 -16.66 5.99 -0.89
CA SER A 114 -16.30 6.29 0.49
C SER A 114 -17.07 5.46 1.51
N ALA A 115 -18.29 5.01 1.19
CA ALA A 115 -19.06 4.12 2.05
C ALA A 115 -18.41 2.73 2.15
N ILE A 116 -17.85 2.23 1.04
CA ILE A 116 -17.13 0.95 1.02
C ILE A 116 -15.81 1.06 1.78
N ILE A 117 -15.08 2.16 1.63
CA ILE A 117 -13.84 2.43 2.37
C ILE A 117 -14.12 2.48 3.88
N ALA A 118 -15.15 3.23 4.30
CA ALA A 118 -15.56 3.32 5.70
C ALA A 118 -15.93 1.93 6.26
N LYS A 119 -16.63 1.10 5.50
CA LYS A 119 -16.95 -0.28 5.90
C LYS A 119 -15.71 -1.12 6.16
N PHE A 120 -14.70 -1.06 5.29
CA PHE A 120 -13.45 -1.80 5.50
C PHE A 120 -12.68 -1.30 6.74
N ARG A 121 -12.68 0.01 7.00
CA ARG A 121 -12.08 0.59 8.21
C ARG A 121 -12.78 0.13 9.48
N GLU A 122 -14.10 0.08 9.49
CA GLU A 122 -14.86 -0.43 10.64
C GLU A 122 -14.59 -1.92 10.89
N ILE A 123 -14.49 -2.73 9.83
CA ILE A 123 -14.06 -4.14 9.93
C ILE A 123 -12.68 -4.21 10.59
N ASN A 124 -11.71 -3.41 10.14
CA ASN A 124 -10.37 -3.39 10.72
C ASN A 124 -10.38 -2.97 12.19
N LYS A 125 -11.12 -1.92 12.54
CA LYS A 125 -11.24 -1.44 13.93
C LYS A 125 -11.77 -2.55 14.84
N SER A 126 -12.79 -3.29 14.40
CA SER A 126 -13.33 -4.45 15.12
C SER A 126 -12.29 -5.56 15.28
N ARG A 127 -11.54 -5.89 14.23
CA ARG A 127 -10.49 -6.92 14.26
C ARG A 127 -9.32 -6.52 15.18
N ILE A 128 -8.91 -5.25 15.15
CA ILE A 128 -7.89 -4.71 16.06
C ILE A 128 -8.35 -4.85 17.52
N ALA A 129 -9.60 -4.48 17.82
CA ALA A 129 -10.16 -4.61 19.17
C ALA A 129 -10.20 -6.06 19.66
N LYS A 130 -10.32 -7.03 18.75
CA LYS A 130 -10.27 -8.48 19.05
C LYS A 130 -8.85 -9.04 19.18
N GLY A 131 -7.81 -8.25 18.90
CA GLY A 131 -6.42 -8.69 18.98
C GLY A 131 -5.89 -9.36 17.71
N ASP A 132 -6.57 -9.24 16.57
CA ASP A 132 -6.15 -9.85 15.30
C ASP A 132 -4.91 -9.17 14.67
N SER A 133 -4.43 -8.07 15.24
CA SER A 133 -3.25 -7.35 14.74
C SER A 133 -1.98 -8.18 14.93
N ILE A 134 -1.24 -8.37 13.85
CA ILE A 134 0.10 -8.93 13.92
C ILE A 134 1.12 -7.87 14.31
N SER A 135 2.08 -8.28 15.13
CA SER A 135 3.14 -7.39 15.61
C SER A 135 4.10 -6.96 14.47
N PRO A 136 4.83 -5.84 14.66
CA PRO A 136 5.82 -5.38 13.68
C PRO A 136 6.85 -6.44 13.31
N LYS A 137 7.28 -7.25 14.28
CA LYS A 137 8.24 -8.33 14.09
C LYS A 137 7.68 -9.42 13.17
N VAL A 138 6.40 -9.79 13.35
CA VAL A 138 5.72 -10.79 12.52
C VAL A 138 5.51 -10.24 11.10
N LEU A 139 5.09 -8.99 10.97
CA LEU A 139 4.93 -8.32 9.66
C LEU A 139 6.24 -8.34 8.88
N ARG A 140 7.34 -7.87 9.50
CA ARG A 140 8.67 -7.84 8.87
C ARG A 140 9.11 -9.22 8.41
N ARG A 141 8.87 -10.26 9.22
CA ARG A 141 9.19 -11.64 8.87
C ARG A 141 8.36 -12.14 7.69
N ALA A 142 7.05 -11.87 7.68
CA ALA A 142 6.16 -12.29 6.60
C ALA A 142 6.55 -11.66 5.26
N LEU A 143 6.79 -10.34 5.25
CA LEU A 143 7.24 -9.61 4.06
C LEU A 143 8.59 -10.12 3.55
N LYS A 144 9.54 -10.42 4.45
CA LYS A 144 10.85 -11.02 4.08
C LYS A 144 10.72 -12.46 3.59
N SER A 145 9.83 -13.27 4.14
CA SER A 145 9.63 -14.64 3.67
C SER A 145 9.07 -14.68 2.26
N ASN A 146 8.17 -13.76 1.91
CA ASN A 146 7.64 -13.64 0.56
C ASN A 146 8.71 -13.24 -0.45
N SER A 147 9.65 -12.35 -0.07
CA SER A 147 10.80 -12.04 -0.94
C SER A 147 11.80 -13.20 -1.06
N LEU A 148 12.02 -13.97 0.01
CA LEU A 148 12.95 -15.09 0.02
C LEU A 148 12.44 -16.34 -0.72
N ARG A 149 11.14 -16.68 -0.67
CA ARG A 149 10.57 -17.84 -1.39
C ARG A 149 10.82 -17.80 -2.89
N ARG A 150 10.94 -16.61 -3.48
CA ARG A 150 11.25 -16.43 -4.90
C ARG A 150 12.71 -16.76 -5.23
N LEU A 151 13.68 -16.37 -4.39
CA LEU A 151 15.11 -16.66 -4.64
C LEU A 151 15.39 -18.16 -4.77
N VAL A 152 14.63 -18.98 -4.05
CA VAL A 152 14.73 -20.45 -4.11
C VAL A 152 14.06 -21.02 -5.37
N LEU A 153 13.01 -20.37 -5.89
CA LEU A 153 12.30 -20.78 -7.11
C LEU A 153 12.93 -20.24 -8.41
N THR A 154 13.91 -19.34 -8.30
CA THR A 154 14.68 -18.79 -9.44
C THR A 154 16.15 -19.21 -9.42
N ALA A 155 16.56 -20.10 -8.52
CA ALA A 155 17.90 -20.69 -8.55
C ALA A 155 17.91 -21.83 -9.60
N PRO A 156 18.90 -21.86 -10.50
CA PRO A 156 19.00 -22.84 -11.59
C PRO A 156 19.23 -24.28 -11.12
#